data_AF-A0A919WUH6-F1
#
_entry.id   AF-A0A919WUH6-F1
#
_cell.length_a   1.000
_cell.length_b   1.000
_cell.length_c   1.000
_cell.angle_alpha   90.00
_cell.angle_beta   90.00
_cell.angle_gamma   90.00
#
_symmetry.space_group_name_H-M   'P 1'
#
loop_
_entity.id
_entity.type
_entity.pdbx_description
1 polymer ?
#
loop_
_entity_poly.entity_id
_entity_poly.type
_entity_poly.pdbx_seq_one_letter_code
_entity_poly.pdbx_strand_id
1 'polypeptide(L)' 'MVSAYGIGGEEYSFRKPVDYIKLGTHEIAAMKLDFGSLDDWGINGLIGLDILMNGKFIIDLEKLELVQNC' A
#
# COMPACT_ATOMS: atom_id res chain seq x y z
N MET A 1 -14.06 9.92 -3.72
CA MET A 1 -13.05 9.88 -4.80
C MET A 1 -11.87 10.69 -4.32
N VAL A 2 -10.67 10.20 -4.57
CA VAL A 2 -9.40 10.87 -4.26
C VAL A 2 -8.55 10.86 -5.52
N SER A 3 -7.68 11.84 -5.69
CA SER A 3 -6.67 11.82 -6.75
C SER A 3 -5.28 11.74 -6.18
N ALA A 4 -4.39 11.10 -6.95
CA ALA A 4 -2.97 10.98 -6.66
C ALA A 4 -2.18 11.47 -7.87
N TYR A 5 -1.02 12.07 -7.62
CA TYR A 5 -0.13 12.61 -8.66
C TYR A 5 1.21 11.90 -8.60
N GLY A 6 1.74 11.52 -9.75
CA GLY A 6 3.03 10.87 -9.88
C GLY A 6 3.64 11.01 -11.27
N ILE A 7 4.64 10.18 -11.54
CA ILE A 7 5.12 10.00 -12.91
C ILE A 7 3.95 9.47 -13.75
N GLY A 8 3.60 10.14 -14.85
CA GLY A 8 2.44 9.79 -15.69
C GLY A 8 1.20 10.67 -15.49
N GLY A 9 1.16 11.52 -14.46
CA GLY A 9 0.10 12.51 -14.27
C GLY A 9 -0.79 12.26 -13.06
N GLU A 10 -2.08 12.60 -13.20
CA GLU A 10 -3.09 12.46 -12.16
C GLU A 10 -3.92 11.19 -12.39
N GLU A 11 -4.09 10.40 -11.32
CA GLU A 11 -4.92 9.21 -11.32
C GLU A 11 -6.00 9.29 -10.24
N TYR A 12 -7.16 8.70 -10.52
CA TYR A 12 -8.33 8.77 -9.65
C TYR A 12 -8.68 7.41 -9.03
N SER A 13 -8.96 7.43 -7.73
CA SER A 13 -9.28 6.24 -6.95
C SER A 13 -10.50 6.45 -6.04
N PHE A 14 -11.15 5.34 -5.68
CA PHE A 14 -12.20 5.30 -4.67
C PHE A 14 -11.61 4.92 -3.31
N ARG A 15 -11.55 5.90 -2.41
CA ARG A 15 -11.19 5.66 -1.01
C ARG A 15 -12.31 4.97 -0.26
N LYS A 16 -12.07 3.78 0.29
CA LYS A 16 -13.02 3.02 1.11
C LYS A 16 -12.41 2.64 2.46
N PRO A 17 -13.19 2.66 3.56
CA PRO A 17 -12.77 2.02 4.79
C PRO A 17 -12.76 0.49 4.60
N VAL A 18 -11.78 -0.17 5.19
CA VAL A 18 -11.70 -1.63 5.30
C VAL A 18 -11.55 -2.02 6.76
N ASP A 19 -12.08 -3.20 7.11
CA ASP A 19 -12.07 -3.67 8.50
C ASP A 19 -10.63 -3.87 8.99
N TYR A 20 -9.80 -4.52 8.16
CA TYR A 20 -8.38 -4.64 8.40
C TYR A 20 -7.62 -4.94 7.10
N ILE A 21 -6.31 -4.70 7.15
CA ILE A 21 -5.33 -5.27 6.22
C ILE A 21 -4.36 -6.14 6.99
N LYS A 22 -3.83 -7.17 6.34
CA LYS A 22 -2.85 -8.07 6.92
C LYS A 22 -1.65 -8.22 5.99
N LEU A 23 -0.45 -7.92 6.51
CA LEU A 23 0.83 -8.15 5.86
C LEU A 23 1.63 -9.14 6.70
N GLY A 24 1.72 -10.40 6.23
CA GLY A 24 2.34 -11.48 7.00
C GLY A 24 1.62 -11.69 8.33
N THR A 25 2.32 -11.46 9.44
CA THR A 25 1.80 -11.54 10.81
C THR A 25 1.27 -10.21 11.34
N HIS A 26 1.48 -9.10 10.64
CA HIS A 26 1.04 -7.77 11.07
C HIS A 26 -0.37 -7.46 10.57
N GLU A 27 -1.25 -7.03 11.47
CA GLU A 27 -2.62 -6.64 11.16
C GLU A 27 -2.83 -5.15 11.49
N ILE A 28 -3.46 -4.43 10.58
CA ILE A 28 -3.80 -3.01 10.73
C ILE A 28 -5.30 -2.87 10.58
N ALA A 29 -5.99 -2.57 11.68
CA ALA A 29 -7.44 -2.40 11.70
C ALA A 29 -7.88 -0.99 11.26
N ALA A 30 -9.10 -0.90 10.75
CA ALA A 30 -9.83 0.34 10.45
C ALA A 30 -9.07 1.32 9.54
N MET A 31 -8.45 0.81 8.47
CA MET A 31 -7.69 1.63 7.52
C MET A 31 -8.54 2.08 6.34
N LYS A 32 -8.18 3.20 5.71
CA LYS A 32 -8.76 3.64 4.44
C LYS A 32 -7.82 3.25 3.29
N LEU A 33 -8.33 2.50 2.32
CA LEU A 33 -7.61 2.10 1.12
C LEU A 33 -8.18 2.76 -0.13
N ASP A 34 -7.31 3.03 -1.09
CA ASP A 34 -7.65 3.59 -2.39
C ASP A 34 -7.74 2.48 -3.43
N PHE A 35 -8.92 2.34 -4.05
CA PHE A 35 -9.17 1.37 -5.11
C PHE A 35 -9.30 2.10 -6.45
N GLY A 36 -8.36 1.85 -7.36
CA GLY A 36 -8.31 2.41 -8.73
C GLY A 36 -7.79 1.36 -9.71
N SER A 37 -7.79 1.68 -11.01
CA SER A 37 -7.19 0.81 -12.03
C SER A 37 -5.67 0.94 -12.00
N LEU A 38 -4.96 -0.18 -12.15
CA LEU A 38 -3.50 -0.23 -12.28
C LEU A 38 -3.05 -1.00 -13.53
N ASP A 39 -3.98 -1.31 -14.44
CA ASP A 39 -3.77 -2.22 -15.57
C ASP A 39 -2.62 -1.76 -16.50
N ASP A 40 -2.43 -0.45 -16.65
CA ASP A 40 -1.39 0.14 -17.50
C ASP A 40 0.02 0.14 -16.86
N TRP A 41 0.13 -0.20 -15.57
CA TRP A 41 1.36 -0.07 -14.80
C TRP A 41 2.11 -1.39 -14.60
N GLY A 42 1.49 -2.53 -14.93
CA GLY A 42 2.09 -3.86 -14.76
C GLY A 42 2.36 -4.24 -13.29
N ILE A 43 1.65 -3.61 -12.34
CA ILE A 43 1.74 -3.87 -10.91
C ILE A 43 0.39 -4.31 -10.35
N ASN A 44 0.39 -5.16 -9.32
CA ASN A 44 -0.84 -5.67 -8.71
C ASN A 44 -1.40 -4.74 -7.62
N GLY A 45 -0.62 -3.75 -7.19
CA GLY A 45 -0.95 -2.88 -6.08
C GLY A 45 0.25 -2.06 -5.63
N LEU A 46 -0.02 -1.03 -4.84
CA LEU A 46 0.98 -0.19 -4.20
C LEU A 46 0.85 -0.32 -2.68
N ILE A 47 1.97 -0.57 -2.01
CA ILE A 47 2.04 -0.54 -0.55
C ILE A 47 2.59 0.83 -0.16
N GLY A 48 1.75 1.63 0.51
CA GLY A 48 2.12 2.96 0.98
C GLY A 48 3.06 2.93 2.18
N LEU A 49 3.78 4.04 2.38
CA LEU A 49 4.67 4.21 3.54
C LEU A 49 3.91 4.21 4.88
N ASP A 50 2.64 4.61 4.87
CA ASP A 50 1.76 4.56 6.04
C ASP A 50 1.59 3.14 6.57
N ILE A 51 1.40 2.16 5.69
CA ILE A 51 1.36 0.73 6.00
C ILE A 51 2.73 0.25 6.49
N LEU A 52 3.79 0.60 5.76
CA LEU A 52 5.16 0.15 6.07
C LEU A 52 5.64 0.67 7.43
N MET A 53 5.38 1.94 7.73
CA MET A 53 5.72 2.57 9.00
C MET A 53 4.88 2.04 10.16
N ASN A 54 3.60 1.73 9.93
CA ASN A 54 2.73 1.16 10.95
C ASN A 54 3.26 -0.20 11.45
N GLY A 55 3.70 -1.07 10.53
CA GLY A 55 4.29 -2.37 10.85
C GLY A 55 5.79 -2.35 11.17
N LYS A 56 6.43 -1.16 11.17
CA LYS A 56 7.88 -0.98 11.34
C LYS A 56 8.70 -1.92 10.43
N PHE A 57 8.26 -2.06 9.19
CA PHE A 57 8.92 -2.95 8.23
C PHE A 57 10.29 -2.39 7.80
N ILE A 58 11.26 -3.28 7.70
CA ILE A 58 12.56 -3.05 7.05
C ILE A 58 12.43 -3.55 5.62
N ILE A 59 12.84 -2.72 4.66
CA ILE A 59 12.89 -3.10 3.24
C ILE A 59 14.29 -3.65 2.94
N ASP A 60 14.39 -4.96 2.73
CA ASP A 60 15.60 -5.61 2.22
C ASP A 60 15.55 -5.57 0.69
N LEU A 61 16.27 -4.61 0.10
CA LEU A 61 16.30 -4.40 -1.36
C LEU A 61 17.15 -5.44 -2.10
N GLU A 62 18.08 -6.11 -1.41
CA GLU A 62 18.92 -7.15 -2.02
C GLU A 62 18.07 -8.39 -2.31
N LYS A 63 17.20 -8.76 -1.37
CA LYS A 63 16.29 -9.91 -1.50
C LYS A 63 14.92 -9.55 -2.04
N LEU A 64 14.61 -8.25 -2.07
CA LEU A 64 13.27 -7.72 -2.36
C LEU A 64 12.23 -8.25 -1.36
N GLU A 65 12.53 -8.15 -0.06
CA GLU A 65 11.71 -8.64 1.04
C GLU A 65 11.31 -7.53 2.03
N LEU A 66 10.17 -7.70 2.69
CA LEU A 66 9.77 -6.90 3.85
C LEU A 66 9.97 -7.72 5.12
N VAL A 67 10.82 -7.24 6.02
CA VAL A 67 11.09 -7.88 7.30
C VAL A 67 10.42 -7.07 8.42
N GLN A 68 9.59 -7.72 9.24
CA GLN A 68 8.99 -7.07 10.39
C GLN A 68 10.04 -6.92 11.51
N ASN A 69 10.25 -5.69 11.98
CA ASN A 69 11.13 -5.43 13.12
C ASN A 69 10.36 -5.71 14.42
N CYS A 70 10.45 -6.94 14.93
CA CYS A 70 9.82 -7.41 16.17
C CYS A 70 10.61 -6.98 17.42
#